data_AF-S7X649-F1
#
_entry.id   AF-S7X649-F1
#
_cell.length_a   1.000
_cell.length_b   1.000
_cell.length_c   1.000
_cell.angle_alpha   90.00
_cell.angle_beta   90.00
_cell.angle_gamma   90.00
#
_symmetry.space_group_name_H-M   'P 1'
#
loop_
_entity.id
_entity.type
_entity.pdbx_description
1 polymer ?
#
loop_
_entity_poly.entity_id
_entity_poly.type
_entity_poly.pdbx_seq_one_letter_code
_entity_poly.pdbx_strand_id
1 'polypeptide(L)' 'MRSFTARKHNEACRDLYERIVAKGKRKNIVSIAVCINLLKQAFALAKSGLIYDGNYKSTLVKH' A
#
# COMPACT_ATOMS: atom_id res chain seq x y z
N MET A 1 7.71 15.11 -3.30
CA MET A 1 7.96 13.73 -2.82
C MET A 1 6.86 13.31 -1.83
N ARG A 2 5.87 12.49 -2.22
CA ARG A 2 4.77 12.05 -1.32
C ARG A 2 4.90 10.60 -0.83
N SER A 3 5.71 9.78 -1.50
CA SER A 3 5.96 8.37 -1.14
C SER A 3 6.70 8.21 0.19
N PHE A 4 7.57 9.15 0.56
CA PHE A 4 8.31 9.11 1.83
C PHE A 4 7.41 9.43 3.04
N THR A 5 6.42 10.31 2.88
CA THR A 5 5.43 10.62 3.92
C THR A 5 4.50 9.43 4.15
N ALA A 6 4.04 8.78 3.07
CA ALA A 6 3.24 7.57 3.17
C ALA A 6 3.98 6.45 3.93
N ARG A 7 5.27 6.25 3.63
CA ARG A 7 6.13 5.30 4.38
C ARG A 7 6.27 5.64 5.86
N LYS A 8 6.17 6.92 6.24
CA LYS A 8 6.33 7.37 7.64
C LYS A 8 5.05 7.22 8.46
N HIS A 9 3.88 7.26 7.82
CA HIS A 9 2.59 7.29 8.52
C HIS A 9 1.75 6.02 8.30
N ASN A 10 2.07 5.22 7.28
CA ASN A 10 1.38 3.97 6.98
C ASN A 10 2.38 2.81 7.07
N GLU A 11 2.22 1.99 8.11
CA GLU A 11 3.06 0.82 8.37
C GLU A 11 3.01 -0.19 7.22
N ALA A 12 1.82 -0.43 6.65
CA ALA A 12 1.67 -1.32 5.49
C ALA A 12 2.45 -0.80 4.24
N CYS A 13 2.52 0.51 4.03
CA CYS A 13 3.34 1.10 2.97
C CYS A 13 4.84 0.94 3.25
N ARG A 14 5.25 0.99 4.52
CA ARG A 14 6.64 0.76 4.93
C ARG A 14 7.04 -0.68 4.70
N ASP A 15 6.23 -1.63 5.15
CA ASP A 15 6.48 -3.06 4.96
C ASP A 15 6.54 -3.43 3.48
N LEU A 16 5.63 -2.88 2.66
CA LEU A 16 5.67 -3.08 1.21
C LEU A 16 6.97 -2.53 0.61
N TYR A 17 7.38 -1.32 0.99
CA TYR A 17 8.62 -0.71 0.52
C TYR A 17 9.83 -1.57 0.89
N GLU A 18 9.95 -1.96 2.16
CA GLU A 18 11.07 -2.74 2.67
C GLU A 18 11.12 -4.14 2.02
N ARG A 19 9.99 -4.82 1.84
CA ARG A 19 9.92 -6.12 1.14
C ARG A 19 10.35 -6.03 -0.33
N ILE A 20 10.00 -4.96 -1.04
CA ILE A 20 10.37 -4.82 -2.45
C ILE A 20 11.85 -4.39 -2.58
N VAL A 21 12.36 -3.56 -1.66
CA VAL A 21 13.79 -3.19 -1.61
C VAL A 21 14.65 -4.40 -1.25
N ALA A 22 14.22 -5.25 -0.30
CA ALA A 22 14.92 -6.47 0.06
C ALA A 22 15.07 -7.44 -1.13
N LYS A 23 14.18 -7.36 -2.13
CA LYS A 23 14.28 -8.10 -3.41
C LYS A 23 15.26 -7.47 -4.41
N GLY A 24 16.02 -6.45 -4.03
CA GLY A 24 17.03 -5.79 -4.88
C GLY A 24 16.46 -4.86 -5.95
N LYS A 25 15.19 -4.44 -5.84
CA LYS A 25 14.58 -3.52 -6.83
C LYS A 25 15.04 -2.08 -6.59
N ARG A 26 15.14 -1.31 -7.68
CA ARG A 26 15.50 0.12 -7.63
C ARG A 26 14.45 0.94 -6.87
N LYS A 27 14.91 1.89 -6.05
CA LYS A 27 14.08 2.70 -5.13
C LYS A 27 12.97 3.49 -5.84
N ASN A 28 13.19 3.89 -7.09
CA ASN A 28 12.18 4.59 -7.91
C ASN A 28 10.98 3.70 -8.23
N ILE A 29 11.21 2.46 -8.68
CA ILE A 29 10.17 1.47 -8.97
C ILE A 29 9.41 1.12 -7.68
N VAL A 30 10.13 0.98 -6.56
CA VAL A 30 9.49 0.73 -5.26
C VAL A 30 8.55 1.87 -4.86
N SER A 31 8.99 3.12 -5.05
CA SER A 31 8.17 4.29 -4.71
C SER A 31 6.90 4.37 -5.58
N ILE A 32 7.00 4.01 -6.85
CA ILE A 32 5.83 3.91 -7.76
C ILE A 32 4.89 2.79 -7.29
N ALA A 33 5.41 1.63 -6.91
CA ALA A 33 4.61 0.52 -6.41
C ALA A 33 3.81 0.88 -5.14
N VAL A 34 4.42 1.64 -4.22
CA VAL A 34 3.74 2.17 -3.03
C VAL A 34 2.60 3.11 -3.42
N CYS A 35 2.82 4.04 -4.35
CA CYS A 35 1.77 4.94 -4.84
C CYS A 35 0.61 4.18 -5.51
N ILE A 36 0.91 3.19 -6.34
CA ILE A 36 -0.11 2.37 -7.00
C ILE A 36 -0.94 1.58 -5.98
N ASN A 37 -0.33 1.11 -4.90
CA ASN A 37 -1.06 0.41 -3.84
C ASN A 37 -2.06 1.33 -3.14
N LEU A 38 -1.63 2.55 -2.77
CA LEU A 38 -2.52 3.56 -2.17
C LEU A 38 -3.70 3.93 -3.08
N LEU A 39 -3.45 4.09 -4.38
CA LEU A 39 -4.51 4.35 -5.35
C LEU A 39 -5.50 3.18 -5.38
N LYS A 40 -5.03 1.94 -5.45
CA LYS A 40 -5.91 0.76 -5.41
C LYS A 40 -6.76 0.70 -4.14
N GLN A 41 -6.20 1.05 -2.98
CA GLN A 41 -6.95 1.13 -1.72
C GLN A 41 -8.02 2.22 -1.78
N ALA A 42 -7.68 3.42 -2.25
CA ALA A 42 -8.63 4.52 -2.39
C ALA A 42 -9.78 4.16 -3.35
N PHE A 43 -9.48 3.53 -4.49
CA PHE A 43 -10.49 3.04 -5.42
C PHE A 43 -11.36 1.92 -4.82
N ALA A 44 -10.77 1.00 -4.06
CA ALA A 44 -11.52 -0.06 -3.39
C ALA A 44 -12.51 0.52 -2.37
N LEU A 45 -12.09 1.48 -1.55
CA LEU A 45 -12.95 2.16 -0.58
C LEU A 45 -14.09 2.93 -1.28
N ALA A 46 -13.75 3.70 -2.31
CA ALA A 46 -14.73 4.46 -3.08
C ALA A 46 -15.79 3.55 -3.72
N LYS A 47 -15.40 2.36 -4.18
CA LYS A 47 -16.31 1.38 -4.77
C LYS A 47 -17.13 0.61 -3.72
N SER A 48 -16.53 0.32 -2.57
CA SER A 48 -17.15 -0.51 -1.55
C SER A 48 -18.16 0.23 -0.68
N GLY A 49 -18.11 1.57 -0.63
CA GLY A 49 -18.96 2.37 0.26
C GLY A 49 -18.65 2.17 1.75
N LEU A 50 -17.56 1.47 2.09
CA LEU A 50 -17.14 1.20 3.46
C LEU A 50 -16.28 2.35 3.99
N ILE A 51 -16.40 2.62 5.28
CA ILE A 51 -15.53 3.55 5.99
C ILE A 51 -14.12 2.96 6.06
N TYR A 52 -13.10 3.81 5.88
CA TYR A 52 -11.71 3.39 5.98
C TYR A 52 -11.41 2.79 7.35
N ASP A 53 -10.87 1.58 7.36
CA ASP A 53 -10.35 0.90 8.55
C ASP A 53 -8.87 0.58 8.34
N GLY A 54 -8.02 1.20 9.16
CA GLY A 54 -6.56 1.01 9.11
C GLY A 54 -6.09 -0.38 9.56
N ASN A 55 -6.95 -1.13 10.25
CA ASN A 55 -6.70 -2.51 10.68
C ASN A 55 -7.41 -3.53 9.79
N TYR A 56 -8.02 -3.09 8.67
CA TYR A 56 -8.74 -3.97 7.76
C TYR A 56 -7.82 -5.05 7.20
N LYS A 57 -8.10 -6.31 7.57
CA LYS A 57 -7.44 -7.48 7.00
C LYS A 57 -8.36 -8.09 5.95
N SER A 58 -7.95 -8.04 4.69
CA SER A 58 -8.67 -8.72 3.62
C SER A 58 -8.74 -10.22 3.94
N THR A 59 -9.95 -10.72 4.17
CA THR A 59 -10.22 -12.15 4.26
C THR A 59 -10.02 -12.71 2.85
N LEU A 60 -8.98 -13.51 2.67
CA LEU A 60 -8.74 -14.19 1.39
C LEU A 60 -9.87 -15.21 1.23
N VAL A 61 -10.87 -14.88 0.41
CA VAL A 61 -11.96 -15.80 0.08
C VAL A 61 -11.31 -17.00 -0.60
N LYS A 62 -11.21 -18.12 0.12
CA LYS A 62 -10.86 -19.42 -0.46
C LYS A 62 -12.02 -19.80 -1.39
N HIS A 63 -11.76 -19.78 -2.69
CA HIS A 63 -12.66 -20.35 -3.68
C HIS A 63 -12.34 -21.83 -3.88
#